data_AF-A0A8D8GNM3-F1
#
_entry.id   AF-A0A8D8GNM3-F1
#
_cell.length_a   1.000
_cell.length_b   1.000
_cell.length_c   1.000
_cell.angle_alpha   90.00
_cell.angle_beta   90.00
_cell.angle_gamma   90.00
#
_symmetry.space_group_name_H-M   'P 1'
#
loop_
_entity.id
_entity.type
_entity.pdbx_description
1 polymer ?
#
loop_
_entity_poly.entity_id
_entity_poly.type
_entity_poly.pdbx_seq_one_letter_code
_entity_poly.pdbx_strand_id
1 'polypeptide(L)'
;MIPVAPQGKPATMDKTVFRFFDKFTSADEATRVRGACELISFLASEPEKKEKERAYALKRLIRGVGSNTNASRAGYFTALVGYLEQVKDTEFCPGIMEIFGLVKSELSDSDKDGDDDDKQAQLKVELRIGKISVCGAIIGTGLVDGASDLELQTVLKTLKKGMHKAATPLAIMYLSELVKRIDTKKFTSVLWPVVEPKLNVAKEEQTMDTIYFLLAATSAHKKSVNKQFFQNNFGSPRMFHESNYPYLANLLWDIKSTVTINHPLYDYLLEQLVEQDKVASFWTHGVEPILKDEGSEHKFKDIVALRVLITILNRLKTFQSLPELLSPGLLEMVLRKTKNFAQLSEDVRELYQEAFEALIQCYPKISDEECKLQVFEKLVSAPSSVLIEKYASNKIIQNLLATLSGESVQKAAQILKNLILSDNEAVLNQERIHATQALQKLLYNRHVLAENNWRLGHIK
;
A
#
# COMPACT_ATOMS: atom_id res chain seq x y z
N MET A 1 46.43 46.06 35.13
CA MET A 1 46.50 44.77 34.42
C MET A 1 45.27 43.96 34.82
N ILE A 2 44.30 43.83 33.93
CA ILE A 2 43.10 43.00 34.14
C ILE A 2 43.54 41.55 33.88
N PRO A 3 43.24 40.57 34.77
CA PRO A 3 43.61 39.19 34.52
C PRO A 3 42.78 38.66 33.35
N VAL A 4 43.46 38.21 32.30
CA VAL A 4 42.85 37.44 31.22
C VAL A 4 42.43 36.09 31.79
N ALA A 5 41.12 35.82 31.77
CA ALA A 5 40.59 34.51 32.16
C ALA A 5 41.21 33.41 31.26
N PRO A 6 41.59 32.26 31.82
CA PRO A 6 42.15 31.18 31.02
C PRO A 6 41.07 30.69 30.04
N GLN A 7 41.37 30.76 28.74
CA GLN A 7 40.60 30.11 27.70
C GLN A 7 40.51 28.61 28.05
N GLY A 8 39.31 28.14 28.36
CA GLY A 8 39.06 26.74 28.69
C GLY A 8 39.53 25.83 27.57
N LYS A 9 40.16 24.70 27.94
CA LYS A 9 40.53 23.63 26.99
C LYS A 9 39.31 23.26 26.14
N PRO A 10 39.45 23.08 24.82
CA PRO A 10 38.34 22.66 23.97
C PRO A 10 37.81 21.31 24.49
N ALA A 11 36.51 21.25 24.80
CA ALA A 11 35.84 20.06 25.30
C ALA A 11 36.14 18.86 24.37
N THR A 12 36.69 17.79 24.95
CA THR A 12 36.97 16.54 24.22
C THR A 12 35.67 15.77 23.99
N MET A 13 35.51 15.19 22.81
CA MET A 13 34.28 14.46 22.44
C MET A 13 34.05 13.25 23.36
N ASP A 14 32.84 13.13 23.91
CA ASP A 14 32.37 12.00 24.71
C ASP A 14 32.30 10.74 23.83
N LYS A 15 33.19 9.79 24.13
CA LYS A 15 33.33 8.52 23.41
C LYS A 15 32.11 7.60 23.57
N THR A 16 31.19 7.91 24.49
CA THR A 16 29.92 7.19 24.65
C THR A 16 29.12 7.18 23.34
N VAL A 17 29.23 8.26 22.53
CA VAL A 17 28.55 8.39 21.24
C VAL A 17 28.82 7.19 20.30
N PHE A 18 30.00 6.58 20.37
CA PHE A 18 30.37 5.47 19.49
C PHE A 18 29.56 4.20 19.72
N ARG A 19 29.16 3.95 20.97
CA ARG A 19 28.51 2.69 21.38
C ARG A 19 27.09 2.54 20.82
N PHE A 20 26.42 3.65 20.50
CA PHE A 20 25.05 3.59 20.00
C PHE A 20 24.98 3.02 18.58
N PHE A 21 26.03 3.17 17.77
CA PHE A 21 26.04 2.72 16.38
C PHE A 21 26.09 1.21 16.22
N ASP A 22 26.55 0.47 17.23
CA ASP A 22 26.63 -1.00 17.18
C ASP A 22 25.23 -1.63 17.08
N LYS A 23 24.20 -0.94 17.58
CA LYS A 23 22.80 -1.41 17.52
C LYS A 23 22.19 -1.29 16.12
N PHE A 24 22.73 -0.44 15.25
CA PHE A 24 22.14 -0.18 13.93
C PHE A 24 22.34 -1.31 12.93
N THR A 25 23.30 -2.19 13.16
CA THR A 25 23.58 -3.34 12.28
C THR A 25 22.80 -4.60 12.68
N SER A 26 22.04 -4.55 13.78
CA SER A 26 21.23 -5.67 14.25
C SER A 26 20.19 -6.10 13.21
N ALA A 27 19.96 -7.40 13.07
CA ALA A 27 18.88 -7.93 12.24
C ALA A 27 17.48 -7.65 12.85
N ASP A 28 17.40 -7.49 14.16
CA ASP A 28 16.17 -7.16 14.88
C ASP A 28 15.82 -5.66 14.78
N GLU A 29 14.62 -5.36 14.29
CA GLU A 29 14.12 -4.00 14.11
C GLU A 29 13.96 -3.25 15.44
N ALA A 30 13.42 -3.91 16.46
CA ALA A 30 13.19 -3.29 17.76
C ALA A 30 14.51 -2.82 18.40
N THR A 31 15.59 -3.60 18.24
CA THR A 31 16.94 -3.24 18.68
C THR A 31 17.47 -2.01 17.93
N ARG A 32 17.27 -1.95 16.61
CA ARG A 32 17.70 -0.78 15.80
C ARG A 32 16.97 0.49 16.24
N VAL A 33 15.65 0.43 16.39
CA VAL A 33 14.80 1.56 16.83
C VAL A 33 15.22 2.03 18.23
N ARG A 34 15.44 1.11 19.17
CA ARG A 34 15.89 1.45 20.52
C ARG A 34 17.26 2.13 20.51
N GLY A 35 18.20 1.62 19.72
CA GLY A 35 19.51 2.26 19.54
C GLY A 35 19.39 3.68 19.01
N ALA A 36 18.45 3.94 18.09
CA ALA A 36 18.22 5.27 17.54
C ALA A 36 17.71 6.21 18.64
N CYS A 37 16.72 5.78 19.42
CA CYS A 37 16.17 6.56 20.52
C CYS A 37 17.23 6.92 21.57
N GLU A 38 18.11 5.96 21.91
CA GLU A 38 19.20 6.18 22.86
C GLU A 38 20.24 7.20 22.33
N LEU A 39 20.64 7.09 21.05
CA LEU A 39 21.53 8.07 20.43
C LEU A 39 20.90 9.47 20.44
N ILE A 40 19.62 9.58 20.05
CA ILE A 40 18.92 10.87 19.99
C ILE A 40 18.82 11.50 21.38
N SER A 41 18.43 10.71 22.39
CA SER A 41 18.37 11.16 23.78
C SER A 41 19.73 11.61 24.30
N PHE A 42 20.79 10.88 23.94
CA PHE A 42 22.15 11.28 24.23
C PHE A 42 22.49 12.62 23.55
N LEU A 43 22.20 12.81 22.26
CA LEU A 43 22.55 14.05 21.54
C LEU A 43 21.72 15.26 21.98
N ALA A 44 20.51 15.03 22.47
CA ALA A 44 19.61 16.07 22.99
C ALA A 44 19.95 16.51 24.42
N SER A 45 20.65 15.69 25.20
CA SER A 45 21.09 16.10 26.55
C SER A 45 22.25 17.08 26.46
N GLU A 46 22.19 18.16 27.25
CA GLU A 46 23.20 19.23 27.27
C GLU A 46 23.57 19.75 25.87
N PRO A 47 22.61 20.30 25.11
CA PRO A 47 22.79 20.56 23.69
C PRO A 47 23.98 21.48 23.40
N GLU A 48 24.23 22.52 24.20
CA GLU A 48 25.39 23.40 24.00
C GLU A 48 26.75 22.70 24.13
N LYS A 49 26.83 21.56 24.85
CA LYS A 49 28.07 20.81 25.06
C LYS A 49 28.30 19.69 24.05
N LYS A 50 27.29 19.34 23.25
CA LYS A 50 27.29 18.16 22.36
C LYS A 50 27.43 18.45 20.87
N GLU A 51 27.97 19.61 20.52
CA GLU A 51 28.15 20.01 19.12
C GLU A 51 29.04 19.02 18.33
N LYS A 52 30.14 18.56 18.93
CA LYS A 52 31.08 17.62 18.28
C LYS A 52 30.45 16.24 18.08
N GLU A 53 29.69 15.77 19.06
CA GLU A 53 28.97 14.51 19.03
C GLU A 53 27.85 14.55 18.00
N ARG A 54 27.12 15.66 17.88
CA ARG A 54 26.11 15.87 16.85
C ARG A 54 26.72 15.86 15.46
N ALA A 55 27.78 16.63 15.23
CA ALA A 55 28.48 16.66 13.94
C ALA A 55 29.03 15.26 13.57
N TYR A 56 29.63 14.57 14.54
CA TYR A 56 30.10 13.19 14.36
C TYR A 56 28.95 12.24 14.03
N ALA A 57 27.85 12.33 14.77
CA ALA A 57 26.71 11.45 14.60
C ALA A 57 26.04 11.67 13.25
N LEU A 58 25.77 12.92 12.86
CA LEU A 58 25.18 13.25 11.56
C LEU A 58 26.05 12.72 10.41
N LYS A 59 27.37 12.94 10.47
CA LYS A 59 28.33 12.39 9.51
C LYS A 59 28.24 10.86 9.42
N ARG A 60 28.24 10.19 10.58
CA ARG A 60 28.20 8.72 10.65
C ARG A 60 26.86 8.14 10.20
N LEU A 61 25.75 8.82 10.49
CA LEU A 61 24.41 8.47 10.04
C LEU A 61 24.29 8.54 8.52
N ILE A 62 24.75 9.66 7.91
CA ILE A 62 24.77 9.84 6.45
C ILE A 62 25.64 8.80 5.76
N ARG A 63 26.83 8.51 6.29
CA ARG A 63 27.67 7.43 5.74
C ARG A 63 26.98 6.06 5.84
N GLY A 64 26.35 5.80 6.98
CA GLY A 64 25.74 4.50 7.28
C GLY A 64 24.52 4.15 6.43
N VAL A 65 23.79 5.12 5.87
CA VAL A 65 22.70 4.81 4.93
C VAL A 65 23.19 4.24 3.60
N GLY A 66 24.48 4.40 3.29
CA GLY A 66 25.17 3.76 2.16
C GLY A 66 25.81 2.41 2.51
N SER A 67 25.50 1.80 3.65
CA SER A 67 26.03 0.47 4.04
C SER A 67 25.64 -0.62 3.05
N ASN A 68 26.39 -1.73 3.03
CA ASN A 68 26.15 -2.85 2.13
C ASN A 68 25.00 -3.79 2.54
N THR A 69 24.62 -3.82 3.82
CA THR A 69 23.53 -4.66 4.32
C THR A 69 22.22 -3.88 4.48
N ASN A 70 21.09 -4.52 4.13
CA ASN A 70 19.74 -3.96 4.32
C ASN A 70 19.47 -3.56 5.78
N ALA A 71 19.81 -4.43 6.73
CA ALA A 71 19.61 -4.17 8.16
C ALA A 71 20.35 -2.91 8.63
N SER A 72 21.62 -2.76 8.24
CA SER A 72 22.40 -1.57 8.59
C SER A 72 21.80 -0.32 7.95
N ARG A 73 21.50 -0.36 6.64
CA ARG A 73 20.88 0.79 5.96
C ARG A 73 19.58 1.22 6.63
N ALA A 74 18.73 0.27 7.00
CA ALA A 74 17.48 0.54 7.71
C ALA A 74 17.73 1.17 9.09
N GLY A 75 18.69 0.65 9.88
CA GLY A 75 19.03 1.20 11.19
C GLY A 75 19.56 2.62 11.13
N TYR A 76 20.52 2.87 10.24
CA TYR A 76 21.09 4.20 10.02
C TYR A 76 20.06 5.19 9.47
N PHE A 77 19.19 4.76 8.55
CA PHE A 77 18.13 5.60 8.01
C PHE A 77 17.10 5.97 9.09
N THR A 78 16.66 4.98 9.89
CA THR A 78 15.73 5.21 11.00
C THR A 78 16.30 6.21 12.00
N ALA A 79 17.58 6.06 12.37
CA ALA A 79 18.25 6.99 13.28
C ALA A 79 18.46 8.38 12.66
N LEU A 80 18.74 8.49 11.36
CA LEU A 80 18.84 9.77 10.65
C LEU A 80 17.49 10.51 10.64
N VAL A 81 16.41 9.82 10.28
CA VAL A 81 15.05 10.38 10.30
C VAL A 81 14.69 10.85 11.70
N GLY A 82 14.87 9.99 12.72
CA GLY A 82 14.56 10.34 14.10
C GLY A 82 15.40 11.51 14.63
N TYR A 83 16.68 11.57 14.27
CA TYR A 83 17.54 12.69 14.65
C TYR A 83 17.08 14.00 14.01
N LEU A 84 16.85 14.02 12.70
CA LEU A 84 16.40 15.21 11.98
C LEU A 84 15.02 15.67 12.47
N GLU A 85 14.09 14.74 12.70
CA GLU A 85 12.78 15.04 13.27
C GLU A 85 12.89 15.69 14.67
N GLN A 86 13.82 15.22 15.51
CA GLN A 86 14.04 15.77 16.85
C GLN A 86 14.61 17.20 16.83
N VAL A 87 15.41 17.55 15.82
CA VAL A 87 16.12 18.84 15.78
C VAL A 87 15.52 19.85 14.82
N LYS A 88 14.54 19.48 13.97
CA LYS A 88 14.03 20.32 12.87
C LYS A 88 13.54 21.71 13.28
N ASP A 89 13.01 21.85 14.49
CA ASP A 89 12.47 23.10 15.03
C ASP A 89 13.45 23.81 16.00
N THR A 90 14.72 23.36 16.03
CA THR A 90 15.75 23.88 16.92
C THR A 90 16.86 24.59 16.15
N GLU A 91 17.64 25.43 16.82
CA GLU A 91 18.83 26.08 16.24
C GLU A 91 19.93 25.10 15.80
N PHE A 92 19.85 23.84 16.24
CA PHE A 92 20.81 22.79 15.91
C PHE A 92 20.42 21.99 14.66
N CYS A 93 19.31 22.35 13.99
CA CYS A 93 18.93 21.70 12.74
C CYS A 93 19.98 21.96 11.65
N PRO A 94 20.58 20.92 11.05
CA PRO A 94 21.46 21.13 9.91
C PRO A 94 20.65 21.63 8.70
N GLY A 95 21.22 22.57 7.96
CA GLY A 95 20.62 23.05 6.71
C GLY A 95 20.67 21.97 5.61
N ILE A 96 19.77 22.01 4.63
CA ILE A 96 19.74 21.02 3.54
C ILE A 96 21.08 20.99 2.78
N MET A 97 21.66 22.16 2.52
CA MET A 97 22.96 22.26 1.84
C MET A 97 24.13 21.70 2.68
N GLU A 98 24.07 21.81 4.01
CA GLU A 98 25.06 21.22 4.91
C GLU A 98 24.97 19.68 4.86
N ILE A 99 23.76 19.13 4.91
CA ILE A 99 23.51 17.69 4.74
C ILE A 99 24.06 17.21 3.40
N PHE A 100 23.83 17.94 2.30
CA PHE A 100 24.38 17.58 0.99
C PHE A 100 25.90 17.73 0.92
N GLY A 101 26.51 18.63 1.69
CA GLY A 101 27.96 18.68 1.90
C GLY A 101 28.49 17.36 2.45
N LEU A 102 27.83 16.82 3.47
CA LEU A 102 28.17 15.51 4.06
C LEU A 102 27.87 14.34 3.11
N VAL A 103 26.77 14.39 2.35
CA VAL A 103 26.50 13.38 1.30
C VAL A 103 27.66 13.33 0.29
N LYS A 104 28.18 14.49 -0.10
CA LYS A 104 29.31 14.56 -1.04
C LYS A 104 30.59 14.01 -0.44
N SER A 105 30.87 14.22 0.85
CA SER A 105 32.11 13.72 1.49
C SER A 105 32.03 12.26 1.91
N GLU A 106 30.86 11.77 2.33
CA GLU A 106 30.68 10.44 2.92
C GLU A 106 30.13 9.39 1.97
N LEU A 107 29.43 9.81 0.90
CA LEU A 107 28.82 8.92 -0.09
C LEU A 107 29.38 9.17 -1.51
N SER A 108 30.61 9.65 -1.63
CA SER A 108 31.29 9.78 -2.93
C SER A 108 31.68 8.41 -3.49
N ASP A 109 31.55 8.26 -4.80
CA ASP A 109 32.21 7.17 -5.51
C ASP A 109 33.72 7.42 -5.36
N SER A 110 34.45 6.50 -4.72
CA SER A 110 35.91 6.58 -4.79
C SER A 110 36.29 6.30 -6.25
N ASP A 111 36.79 7.30 -6.96
CA ASP A 111 37.25 7.24 -8.36
C ASP A 111 38.42 6.26 -8.53
N LYS A 112 38.16 4.97 -8.36
CA LYS A 112 39.01 3.90 -8.86
C LYS A 112 38.33 3.35 -10.10
N ASP A 113 38.55 4.03 -11.21
CA ASP A 113 38.27 3.57 -12.57
C ASP A 113 39.09 2.30 -12.84
N GLY A 114 38.65 1.18 -12.30
CA GLY A 114 39.27 -0.12 -12.44
C GLY A 114 38.21 -1.19 -12.55
N ASP A 115 37.98 -1.60 -13.79
CA ASP A 115 37.20 -2.74 -14.32
C ASP A 115 35.83 -3.07 -13.73
N ASP A 116 35.02 -3.61 -14.63
CA ASP A 116 33.61 -4.00 -14.57
C ASP A 116 33.36 -5.18 -13.59
N ASP A 117 33.86 -5.08 -12.36
CA ASP A 117 33.71 -6.11 -11.33
C ASP A 117 32.35 -5.98 -10.63
N ASP A 118 31.61 -7.08 -10.49
CA ASP A 118 30.23 -7.10 -9.94
C ASP A 118 30.12 -6.40 -8.57
N LYS A 119 31.19 -6.47 -7.77
CA LYS A 119 31.29 -5.80 -6.46
C LYS A 119 31.31 -4.28 -6.57
N GLN A 120 31.98 -3.72 -7.57
CA GLN A 120 31.97 -2.27 -7.81
C GLN A 120 30.60 -1.81 -8.31
N ALA A 121 29.96 -2.59 -9.19
CA ALA A 121 28.60 -2.32 -9.65
C ALA A 121 27.61 -2.32 -8.48
N GLN A 122 27.75 -3.29 -7.57
CA GLN A 122 26.92 -3.38 -6.36
C GLN A 122 27.16 -2.21 -5.40
N LEU A 123 28.41 -1.84 -5.14
CA LEU A 123 28.74 -0.68 -4.30
C LEU A 123 28.16 0.62 -4.87
N LYS A 124 28.22 0.81 -6.20
CA LYS A 124 27.60 1.96 -6.87
C LYS A 124 26.08 2.00 -6.67
N VAL A 125 25.41 0.83 -6.64
CA VAL A 125 23.98 0.75 -6.33
C VAL A 125 23.71 1.11 -4.87
N GLU A 126 24.51 0.60 -3.93
CA GLU A 126 24.37 0.88 -2.50
C GLU A 126 24.57 2.38 -2.18
N LEU A 127 25.57 3.01 -2.80
CA LEU A 127 25.79 4.45 -2.67
C LEU A 127 24.63 5.27 -3.26
N ARG A 128 24.05 4.84 -4.38
CA ARG A 128 22.84 5.48 -4.95
C ARG A 128 21.66 5.36 -3.99
N ILE A 129 21.42 4.17 -3.43
CA ILE A 129 20.38 3.95 -2.41
C ILE A 129 20.63 4.86 -1.22
N GLY A 130 21.86 4.95 -0.71
CA GLY A 130 22.22 5.85 0.40
C GLY A 130 21.88 7.32 0.09
N LYS A 131 22.28 7.82 -1.08
CA LYS A 131 21.96 9.20 -1.54
C LYS A 131 20.45 9.45 -1.62
N ILE A 132 19.69 8.50 -2.15
CA ILE A 132 18.23 8.55 -2.21
C ILE A 132 17.63 8.54 -0.80
N SER A 133 18.13 7.69 0.10
CA SER A 133 17.67 7.61 1.49
C SER A 133 17.92 8.90 2.26
N VAL A 134 19.03 9.61 2.03
CA VAL A 134 19.20 10.94 2.64
C VAL A 134 18.14 11.92 2.14
N CYS A 135 17.82 11.91 0.83
CA CYS A 135 16.72 12.72 0.30
C CYS A 135 15.39 12.33 0.96
N GLY A 136 15.15 11.02 1.14
CA GLY A 136 14.00 10.50 1.86
C GLY A 136 13.91 10.99 3.30
N ALA A 137 15.03 11.08 4.03
CA ALA A 137 15.04 11.61 5.38
C ALA A 137 14.73 13.12 5.41
N ILE A 138 15.30 13.89 4.47
CA ILE A 138 15.02 15.32 4.31
C ILE A 138 13.53 15.57 3.99
N ILE A 139 12.95 14.75 3.10
CA ILE A 139 11.54 14.84 2.71
C ILE A 139 10.63 14.39 3.85
N GLY A 140 10.88 13.22 4.43
CA GLY A 140 10.06 12.61 5.47
C GLY A 140 9.99 13.38 6.78
N THR A 141 11.01 14.20 7.08
CA THR A 141 11.02 15.07 8.28
C THR A 141 10.45 16.47 8.04
N GLY A 142 10.15 16.82 6.79
CA GLY A 142 9.56 18.12 6.44
C GLY A 142 10.55 19.27 6.31
N LEU A 143 11.85 18.99 6.29
CA LEU A 143 12.86 20.03 6.03
C LEU A 143 12.64 20.71 4.67
N VAL A 144 11.99 20.03 3.72
CA VAL A 144 11.63 20.57 2.40
C VAL A 144 10.55 21.66 2.43
N ASP A 145 9.76 21.76 3.50
CA ASP A 145 8.60 22.64 3.58
C ASP A 145 9.04 24.11 3.48
N GLY A 146 10.11 24.46 4.22
CA GLY A 146 10.77 25.77 4.21
C GLY A 146 11.89 25.94 3.18
N ALA A 147 12.21 24.91 2.40
CA ALA A 147 13.39 24.91 1.54
C ALA A 147 13.31 25.95 0.41
N SER A 148 14.46 26.55 0.09
CA SER A 148 14.64 27.39 -1.10
C SER A 148 14.55 26.57 -2.40
N ASP A 149 14.33 27.26 -3.53
CA ASP A 149 14.31 26.62 -4.85
C ASP A 149 15.64 25.90 -5.15
N LEU A 150 16.78 26.44 -4.72
CA LEU A 150 18.10 25.83 -4.89
C LEU A 150 18.25 24.53 -4.10
N GLU A 151 17.77 24.51 -2.86
CA GLU A 151 17.78 23.31 -2.01
C GLU A 151 16.88 22.22 -2.61
N LEU A 152 15.67 22.59 -3.06
CA LEU A 152 14.76 21.65 -3.72
C LEU A 152 15.35 21.12 -5.03
N GLN A 153 15.98 21.96 -5.85
CA GLN A 153 16.70 21.51 -7.05
C GLN A 153 17.83 20.54 -6.72
N THR A 154 18.52 20.73 -5.59
CA THR A 154 19.58 19.83 -5.13
C THR A 154 19.02 18.46 -4.74
N VAL A 155 17.90 18.43 -4.00
CA VAL A 155 17.15 17.20 -3.70
C VAL A 155 16.71 16.48 -4.98
N LEU A 156 16.05 17.20 -5.89
CA LEU A 156 15.55 16.63 -7.16
C LEU A 156 16.67 16.10 -8.04
N LYS A 157 17.79 16.83 -8.16
CA LYS A 157 18.96 16.40 -8.93
C LYS A 157 19.56 15.12 -8.35
N THR A 158 19.60 15.00 -7.02
CA THR A 158 20.10 13.81 -6.35
C THR A 158 19.19 12.61 -6.57
N LEU A 159 17.87 12.78 -6.39
CA LEU A 159 16.88 11.74 -6.70
C LEU A 159 16.97 11.30 -8.16
N LYS A 160 16.99 12.25 -9.11
CA LYS A 160 17.09 11.98 -10.55
C LYS A 160 18.36 11.21 -10.92
N LYS A 161 19.51 11.55 -10.32
CA LYS A 161 20.77 10.82 -10.53
C LYS A 161 20.75 9.42 -9.89
N GLY A 162 20.03 9.28 -8.78
CA GLY A 162 19.85 8.02 -8.08
C GLY A 162 18.99 7.00 -8.85
N MET A 163 18.04 7.46 -9.67
CA MET A 163 17.16 6.61 -10.49
C MET A 163 17.98 5.74 -11.47
N HIS A 164 18.20 4.48 -11.10
CA HIS A 164 18.85 3.48 -11.94
C HIS A 164 18.49 2.07 -11.47
N LYS A 165 17.97 1.23 -12.38
CA LYS A 165 17.56 -0.16 -12.11
C LYS A 165 16.76 -0.25 -10.79
N ALA A 166 17.21 -1.09 -9.85
CA ALA A 166 16.55 -1.36 -8.57
C ALA A 166 16.39 -0.16 -7.61
N ALA A 167 17.11 0.95 -7.82
CA ALA A 167 16.98 2.15 -6.98
C ALA A 167 15.85 3.08 -7.43
N THR A 168 15.32 2.88 -8.65
CA THR A 168 14.29 3.75 -9.25
C THR A 168 12.99 3.78 -8.45
N PRO A 169 12.43 2.64 -7.99
CA PRO A 169 11.18 2.66 -7.22
C PRO A 169 11.30 3.46 -5.93
N LEU A 170 12.44 3.35 -5.23
CA LEU A 170 12.71 4.10 -4.00
C LEU A 170 12.76 5.62 -4.27
N ALA A 171 13.41 6.05 -5.35
CA ALA A 171 13.45 7.46 -5.71
C ALA A 171 12.05 8.00 -6.07
N ILE A 172 11.23 7.21 -6.76
CA ILE A 172 9.87 7.62 -7.13
C ILE A 172 8.94 7.66 -5.91
N MET A 173 9.12 6.75 -4.96
CA MET A 173 8.43 6.81 -3.66
C MET A 173 8.67 8.16 -2.98
N TYR A 174 9.93 8.57 -2.82
CA TYR A 174 10.25 9.87 -2.21
C TYR A 174 9.86 11.07 -3.06
N LEU A 175 9.92 10.99 -4.39
CA LEU A 175 9.36 12.04 -5.26
C LEU A 175 7.85 12.20 -5.03
N SER A 176 7.13 11.10 -4.86
CA SER A 176 5.68 11.10 -4.61
C SER A 176 5.34 11.68 -3.22
N GLU A 177 6.21 11.46 -2.22
CA GLU A 177 6.10 12.13 -0.92
C GLU A 177 6.42 13.62 -0.98
N LEU A 178 7.48 14.01 -1.72
CA LEU A 178 7.86 15.41 -1.91
C LEU A 178 6.72 16.22 -2.52
N VAL A 179 6.02 15.65 -3.49
CA VAL A 179 4.85 16.23 -4.13
C VAL A 179 3.76 16.61 -3.11
N LYS A 180 3.58 15.81 -2.05
CA LYS A 180 2.58 16.07 -1.01
C LYS A 180 2.99 17.19 -0.04
N ARG A 181 4.29 17.54 0.01
CA ARG A 181 4.85 18.51 0.97
C ARG A 181 5.08 19.90 0.42
N ILE A 182 5.33 20.03 -0.89
CA ILE A 182 5.55 21.33 -1.52
C ILE A 182 4.23 21.97 -1.93
N ASP A 183 4.19 23.31 -1.89
CA ASP A 183 3.06 24.06 -2.43
C ASP A 183 2.98 23.99 -3.97
N THR A 184 1.84 24.39 -4.54
CA THR A 184 1.62 24.36 -5.98
C THR A 184 2.58 25.25 -6.76
N LYS A 185 3.07 26.35 -6.18
CA LYS A 185 4.01 27.25 -6.86
C LYS A 185 5.35 26.54 -7.06
N LYS A 186 5.93 25.98 -5.99
CA LYS A 186 7.16 25.18 -6.02
C LYS A 186 7.01 23.94 -6.89
N PHE A 187 5.86 23.27 -6.83
CA PHE A 187 5.57 22.16 -7.72
C PHE A 187 5.67 22.58 -9.19
N THR A 188 4.96 23.64 -9.59
CA THR A 188 4.92 24.08 -10.99
C THR A 188 6.25 24.67 -11.48
N SER A 189 6.98 25.43 -10.64
CA SER A 189 8.21 26.11 -11.08
C SER A 189 9.48 25.26 -10.95
N VAL A 190 9.53 24.30 -10.02
CA VAL A 190 10.75 23.55 -9.71
C VAL A 190 10.62 22.07 -10.04
N LEU A 191 9.59 21.40 -9.53
CA LEU A 191 9.47 19.94 -9.62
C LEU A 191 8.92 19.51 -10.98
N TRP A 192 7.78 20.06 -11.39
CA TRP A 192 7.05 19.66 -12.59
C TRP A 192 7.89 19.71 -13.88
N PRO A 193 8.67 20.78 -14.16
CA PRO A 193 9.48 20.84 -15.38
C PRO A 193 10.56 19.75 -15.48
N VAL A 194 10.95 19.16 -14.34
CA VAL A 194 11.95 18.09 -14.30
C VAL A 194 11.34 16.71 -14.54
N VAL A 195 10.09 16.50 -14.12
CA VAL A 195 9.40 15.19 -14.16
C VAL A 195 8.44 15.06 -15.33
N GLU A 196 7.76 16.14 -15.72
CA GLU A 196 6.76 16.15 -16.81
C GLU A 196 7.28 15.54 -18.10
N PRO A 197 8.51 15.84 -18.59
CA PRO A 197 9.01 15.25 -19.83
C PRO A 197 9.10 13.72 -19.81
N LYS A 198 9.17 13.10 -18.63
CA LYS A 198 9.18 11.64 -18.47
C LYS A 198 7.77 11.04 -18.30
N LEU A 199 6.81 11.87 -17.92
CA LEU A 199 5.42 11.45 -17.66
C LEU A 199 4.50 11.80 -18.83
N ASN A 200 4.92 12.70 -19.71
CA ASN A 200 4.21 13.06 -20.93
C ASN A 200 4.47 12.01 -22.03
N VAL A 201 4.06 10.78 -21.74
CA VAL A 201 4.14 9.60 -22.61
C VAL A 201 2.77 8.91 -22.64
N ALA A 202 2.52 8.11 -23.68
CA ALA A 202 1.26 7.38 -23.81
C ALA A 202 1.04 6.46 -22.60
N LYS A 203 -0.23 6.19 -22.25
CA LYS A 203 -0.57 5.37 -21.07
C LYS A 203 0.09 3.98 -21.08
N GLU A 204 0.31 3.40 -22.26
CA GLU A 204 0.96 2.10 -22.44
C GLU A 204 2.45 2.12 -22.02
N GLU A 205 3.09 3.28 -22.02
CA GLU A 205 4.49 3.47 -21.59
C GLU A 205 4.59 3.81 -20.09
N GLN A 206 3.45 4.03 -19.42
CA GLN A 206 3.42 4.34 -17.99
C GLN A 206 3.59 3.05 -17.18
N THR A 207 4.42 3.12 -16.13
CA THR A 207 4.70 2.07 -15.16
C THR A 207 3.96 2.30 -13.83
N MET A 208 3.97 1.29 -12.94
CA MET A 208 3.40 1.42 -11.60
C MET A 208 3.96 2.63 -10.84
N ASP A 209 5.26 2.87 -10.97
CA ASP A 209 5.92 3.99 -10.33
C ASP A 209 5.41 5.35 -10.88
N THR A 210 5.29 5.47 -12.21
CA THR A 210 4.80 6.71 -12.83
C THR A 210 3.33 6.98 -12.53
N ILE A 211 2.49 5.94 -12.48
CA ILE A 211 1.09 6.06 -12.07
C ILE A 211 0.99 6.45 -10.59
N TYR A 212 1.82 5.87 -9.72
CA TYR A 212 1.85 6.24 -8.31
C TYR A 212 2.18 7.73 -8.13
N PHE A 213 3.21 8.21 -8.83
CA PHE A 213 3.57 9.63 -8.83
C PHE A 213 2.43 10.51 -9.38
N LEU A 214 1.83 10.14 -10.52
CA LEU A 214 0.73 10.90 -11.13
C LEU A 214 -0.49 10.98 -10.23
N LEU A 215 -0.83 9.91 -9.50
CA LEU A 215 -1.90 9.93 -8.50
C LEU A 215 -1.57 10.90 -7.36
N ALA A 216 -0.33 10.89 -6.85
CA ALA A 216 0.10 11.82 -5.81
C ALA A 216 0.03 13.28 -6.29
N ALA A 217 0.53 13.54 -7.50
CA ALA A 217 0.54 14.86 -8.11
C ALA A 217 -0.87 15.38 -8.43
N THR A 218 -1.77 14.52 -8.91
CA THR A 218 -3.15 14.92 -9.21
C THR A 218 -3.93 15.24 -7.95
N SER A 219 -3.70 14.49 -6.86
CA SER A 219 -4.35 14.75 -5.57
C SER A 219 -3.93 16.10 -4.98
N ALA A 220 -2.62 16.39 -4.98
CA ALA A 220 -2.06 17.61 -4.37
C ALA A 220 -2.09 18.85 -5.29
N HIS A 221 -1.95 18.69 -6.61
CA HIS A 221 -1.67 19.79 -7.57
C HIS A 221 -2.55 19.74 -8.83
N LYS A 222 -3.87 19.71 -8.64
CA LYS A 222 -4.91 19.59 -9.69
C LYS A 222 -4.79 20.57 -10.88
N LYS A 223 -4.16 21.72 -10.68
CA LYS A 223 -3.98 22.73 -11.75
C LYS A 223 -2.90 22.33 -12.77
N SER A 224 -1.88 21.62 -12.32
CA SER A 224 -0.75 21.24 -13.15
C SER A 224 -1.00 19.91 -13.88
N VAL A 225 -1.48 18.89 -13.17
CA VAL A 225 -1.92 17.62 -13.76
C VAL A 225 -3.41 17.72 -14.10
N ASN A 226 -3.70 18.42 -15.19
CA ASN A 226 -5.05 18.85 -15.55
C ASN A 226 -5.72 17.94 -16.60
N LYS A 227 -6.94 18.31 -16.98
CA LYS A 227 -7.73 17.60 -18.00
C LYS A 227 -6.99 17.46 -19.34
N GLN A 228 -6.24 18.46 -19.77
CA GLN A 228 -5.50 18.41 -21.04
C GLN A 228 -4.38 17.39 -20.99
N PHE A 229 -3.64 17.34 -19.87
CA PHE A 229 -2.61 16.33 -19.64
C PHE A 229 -3.18 14.92 -19.77
N PHE A 230 -4.31 14.64 -19.12
CA PHE A 230 -4.96 13.33 -19.21
C PHE A 230 -5.51 13.05 -20.61
N GLN A 231 -6.08 14.04 -21.29
CA GLN A 231 -6.62 13.85 -22.63
C GLN A 231 -5.50 13.47 -23.62
N ASN A 232 -4.33 14.10 -23.50
CA ASN A 232 -3.19 13.83 -24.38
C ASN A 232 -2.53 12.47 -24.11
N ASN A 233 -2.39 12.08 -22.84
CA ASN A 233 -1.58 10.91 -22.45
C ASN A 233 -2.42 9.64 -22.21
N PHE A 234 -3.68 9.78 -21.80
CA PHE A 234 -4.58 8.66 -21.48
C PHE A 234 -5.80 8.57 -22.42
N GLY A 235 -6.02 9.58 -23.28
CA GLY A 235 -7.18 9.65 -24.17
C GLY A 235 -8.50 9.95 -23.45
N SER A 236 -8.44 10.37 -22.18
CA SER A 236 -9.62 10.60 -21.35
C SER A 236 -9.41 11.83 -20.44
N PRO A 237 -10.47 12.46 -19.90
CA PRO A 237 -10.32 13.72 -19.17
C PRO A 237 -9.72 13.58 -17.76
N ARG A 238 -9.54 12.36 -17.26
CA ARG A 238 -9.04 12.05 -15.92
C ARG A 238 -8.51 10.61 -15.85
N MET A 239 -7.61 10.34 -14.91
CA MET A 239 -7.08 8.97 -14.71
C MET A 239 -8.20 7.95 -14.44
N PHE A 240 -9.10 8.23 -13.50
CA PHE A 240 -10.25 7.36 -13.20
C PHE A 240 -11.43 7.61 -14.13
N HIS A 241 -11.25 7.16 -15.37
CA HIS A 241 -12.28 7.09 -16.38
C HIS A 241 -12.45 5.62 -16.81
N GLU A 242 -13.65 5.20 -17.18
CA GLU A 242 -13.94 3.79 -17.50
C GLU A 242 -13.02 3.22 -18.59
N SER A 243 -12.68 4.04 -19.59
CA SER A 243 -11.72 3.69 -20.65
C SER A 243 -10.30 3.35 -20.15
N ASN A 244 -9.96 3.73 -18.93
CA ASN A 244 -8.64 3.51 -18.33
C ASN A 244 -8.63 2.34 -17.34
N TYR A 245 -9.79 1.85 -16.89
CA TYR A 245 -9.84 0.76 -15.91
C TYR A 245 -9.19 -0.54 -16.38
N PRO A 246 -9.33 -0.97 -17.65
CA PRO A 246 -8.58 -2.13 -18.14
C PRO A 246 -7.06 -1.95 -18.02
N TYR A 247 -6.55 -0.77 -18.35
CA TYR A 247 -5.13 -0.46 -18.22
C TYR A 247 -4.67 -0.49 -16.76
N LEU A 248 -5.40 0.21 -15.87
CA LEU A 248 -5.06 0.25 -14.44
C LEU A 248 -5.14 -1.12 -13.77
N ALA A 249 -6.12 -1.95 -14.14
CA ALA A 249 -6.24 -3.31 -13.62
C ALA A 249 -5.09 -4.21 -14.12
N ASN A 250 -4.76 -4.15 -15.41
CA ASN A 250 -3.60 -4.88 -15.96
C ASN A 250 -2.29 -4.45 -15.29
N LEU A 251 -2.13 -3.17 -14.97
CA LEU A 251 -0.96 -2.67 -14.26
C LEU A 251 -0.78 -3.32 -12.87
N LEU A 252 -1.88 -3.72 -12.23
CA LEU A 252 -1.87 -4.43 -10.94
C LEU A 252 -1.77 -5.96 -11.09
N TRP A 253 -2.15 -6.54 -12.24
CA TRP A 253 -2.15 -7.99 -12.44
C TRP A 253 -0.97 -8.52 -13.26
N ASP A 254 -0.35 -7.70 -14.12
CA ASP A 254 0.82 -8.04 -14.93
C ASP A 254 2.13 -7.96 -14.12
N ILE A 255 2.19 -8.77 -13.07
CA ILE A 255 3.34 -8.83 -12.17
C ILE A 255 4.21 -10.06 -12.46
N LYS A 256 5.50 -9.80 -12.68
CA LYS A 256 6.49 -10.85 -12.94
C LYS A 256 7.09 -11.44 -11.66
N SER A 257 6.87 -10.79 -10.52
CA SER A 257 7.45 -11.15 -9.23
C SER A 257 6.50 -10.79 -8.08
N THR A 258 6.49 -11.62 -7.04
CA THR A 258 5.72 -11.40 -5.80
C THR A 258 6.16 -10.14 -5.04
N VAL A 259 7.39 -9.68 -5.24
CA VAL A 259 7.89 -8.41 -4.66
C VAL A 259 7.06 -7.22 -5.13
N THR A 260 6.58 -7.25 -6.37
CA THR A 260 5.78 -6.18 -6.98
C THR A 260 4.43 -6.01 -6.29
N ILE A 261 3.90 -7.07 -5.66
CA ILE A 261 2.62 -7.02 -4.94
C ILE A 261 2.68 -6.05 -3.76
N ASN A 262 3.87 -5.79 -3.21
CA ASN A 262 4.05 -4.86 -2.10
C ASN A 262 4.32 -3.42 -2.57
N HIS A 263 4.13 -3.12 -3.86
CA HIS A 263 4.33 -1.79 -4.39
C HIS A 263 3.28 -0.81 -3.82
N PRO A 264 3.67 0.41 -3.39
CA PRO A 264 2.76 1.37 -2.72
C PRO A 264 1.58 1.83 -3.58
N LEU A 265 1.66 1.63 -4.90
CA LEU A 265 0.56 1.88 -5.83
C LEU A 265 -0.72 1.12 -5.44
N TYR A 266 -0.63 -0.13 -4.96
CA TYR A 266 -1.83 -0.90 -4.62
C TYR A 266 -2.65 -0.15 -3.58
N ASP A 267 -2.04 0.16 -2.45
CA ASP A 267 -2.72 0.89 -1.38
C ASP A 267 -3.24 2.25 -1.87
N TYR A 268 -2.40 3.02 -2.54
CA TYR A 268 -2.74 4.38 -2.89
C TYR A 268 -3.82 4.47 -3.98
N LEU A 269 -3.75 3.63 -5.02
CA LEU A 269 -4.75 3.57 -6.08
C LEU A 269 -6.09 3.10 -5.54
N LEU A 270 -6.10 2.04 -4.72
CA LEU A 270 -7.34 1.50 -4.17
C LEU A 270 -7.99 2.45 -3.17
N GLU A 271 -7.20 3.15 -2.34
CA GLU A 271 -7.70 4.23 -1.48
C GLU A 271 -8.39 5.31 -2.30
N GLN A 272 -7.75 5.79 -3.37
CA GLN A 272 -8.32 6.83 -4.24
C GLN A 272 -9.59 6.37 -4.97
N LEU A 273 -9.68 5.10 -5.38
CA LEU A 273 -10.89 4.54 -5.96
C LEU A 273 -12.05 4.49 -4.96
N VAL A 274 -11.77 4.13 -3.70
CA VAL A 274 -12.75 4.12 -2.62
C VAL A 274 -13.21 5.54 -2.29
N GLU A 275 -12.28 6.50 -2.16
CA GLU A 275 -12.60 7.89 -1.86
C GLU A 275 -13.46 8.56 -2.94
N GLN A 276 -13.31 8.14 -4.20
CA GLN A 276 -14.04 8.71 -5.33
C GLN A 276 -15.27 7.90 -5.76
N ASP A 277 -15.64 6.86 -4.98
CA ASP A 277 -16.77 5.98 -5.25
C ASP A 277 -16.70 5.36 -6.66
N LYS A 278 -15.51 4.86 -7.03
CA LYS A 278 -15.23 4.25 -8.35
C LYS A 278 -14.97 2.76 -8.31
N VAL A 279 -15.03 2.16 -7.12
CA VAL A 279 -14.74 0.74 -6.88
C VAL A 279 -15.58 -0.18 -7.75
N ALA A 280 -16.91 -0.03 -7.76
CA ALA A 280 -17.81 -0.87 -8.55
C ALA A 280 -17.44 -0.81 -10.05
N SER A 281 -17.33 0.40 -10.61
CA SER A 281 -16.99 0.60 -12.02
C SER A 281 -15.59 0.07 -12.38
N PHE A 282 -14.60 0.24 -11.50
CA PHE A 282 -13.26 -0.30 -11.71
C PHE A 282 -13.26 -1.83 -11.68
N TRP A 283 -14.00 -2.42 -10.73
CA TRP A 283 -14.09 -3.87 -10.61
C TRP A 283 -14.76 -4.49 -11.83
N THR A 284 -15.91 -3.96 -12.25
CA THR A 284 -16.67 -4.47 -13.40
C THR A 284 -15.91 -4.32 -14.72
N HIS A 285 -15.27 -3.18 -14.99
CA HIS A 285 -14.66 -2.92 -16.30
C HIS A 285 -13.16 -3.22 -16.36
N GLY A 286 -12.48 -3.28 -15.22
CA GLY A 286 -11.05 -3.55 -15.13
C GLY A 286 -10.73 -4.95 -14.65
N VAL A 287 -11.23 -5.32 -13.47
CA VAL A 287 -10.84 -6.57 -12.78
C VAL A 287 -11.59 -7.79 -13.32
N GLU A 288 -12.90 -7.70 -13.49
CA GLU A 288 -13.74 -8.83 -13.91
C GLU A 288 -13.31 -9.47 -15.24
N PRO A 289 -12.95 -8.72 -16.30
CA PRO A 289 -12.42 -9.31 -17.53
C PRO A 289 -11.16 -10.16 -17.29
N ILE A 290 -10.27 -9.69 -16.41
CA ILE A 290 -9.06 -10.42 -16.04
C ILE A 290 -9.45 -11.71 -15.29
N LEU A 291 -10.42 -11.64 -14.38
CA LEU A 291 -10.88 -12.81 -13.61
C LEU A 291 -11.52 -13.90 -14.49
N LYS A 292 -12.27 -13.51 -15.52
CA LYS A 292 -12.89 -14.45 -16.47
C LYS A 292 -11.92 -15.07 -17.48
N ASP A 293 -10.79 -14.44 -17.75
CA ASP A 293 -9.82 -14.96 -18.72
C ASP A 293 -9.06 -16.17 -18.14
N GLU A 294 -9.51 -17.38 -18.49
CA GLU A 294 -8.85 -18.63 -18.10
C GLU A 294 -7.54 -18.89 -18.86
N GLY A 295 -7.34 -18.24 -20.01
CA GLY A 295 -6.11 -18.33 -20.81
C GLY A 295 -5.03 -17.33 -20.40
N SER A 296 -5.30 -16.53 -19.37
CA SER A 296 -4.43 -15.45 -18.91
C SER A 296 -3.05 -15.93 -18.47
N GLU A 297 -2.01 -15.21 -18.90
CA GLU A 297 -0.62 -15.43 -18.48
C GLU A 297 -0.32 -14.90 -17.06
N HIS A 298 -1.30 -14.31 -16.35
CA HIS A 298 -1.11 -13.73 -15.02
C HIS A 298 -0.92 -14.82 -13.94
N LYS A 299 0.33 -15.24 -13.74
CA LYS A 299 0.74 -16.29 -12.79
C LYS A 299 0.19 -16.10 -11.37
N PHE A 300 0.05 -14.86 -10.91
CA PHE A 300 -0.36 -14.51 -9.54
C PHE A 300 -1.80 -13.99 -9.44
N LYS A 301 -2.61 -14.19 -10.49
CA LYS A 301 -3.97 -13.66 -10.64
C LYS A 301 -4.84 -13.80 -9.38
N ASP A 302 -4.94 -15.00 -8.82
CA ASP A 302 -5.80 -15.26 -7.67
C ASP A 302 -5.30 -14.55 -6.40
N ILE A 303 -3.98 -14.53 -6.19
CA ILE A 303 -3.35 -13.89 -5.03
C ILE A 303 -3.57 -12.38 -5.08
N VAL A 304 -3.37 -11.77 -6.26
CA VAL A 304 -3.60 -10.34 -6.47
C VAL A 304 -5.07 -10.01 -6.27
N ALA A 305 -5.99 -10.84 -6.81
CA ALA A 305 -7.43 -10.63 -6.64
C ALA A 305 -7.86 -10.60 -5.18
N LEU A 306 -7.40 -11.56 -4.38
CA LEU A 306 -7.72 -11.60 -2.96
C LEU A 306 -7.11 -10.41 -2.21
N ARG A 307 -5.85 -10.05 -2.47
CA ARG A 307 -5.22 -8.88 -1.82
C ARG A 307 -5.93 -7.57 -2.15
N VAL A 308 -6.28 -7.36 -3.42
CA VAL A 308 -7.02 -6.18 -3.86
C VAL A 308 -8.41 -6.16 -3.20
N LEU A 309 -9.09 -7.30 -3.17
CA LEU A 309 -10.39 -7.44 -2.51
C LEU A 309 -10.31 -7.10 -1.02
N ILE A 310 -9.37 -7.73 -0.27
CA ILE A 310 -9.14 -7.45 1.16
C ILE A 310 -8.89 -5.96 1.39
N THR A 311 -8.02 -5.35 0.58
CA THR A 311 -7.67 -3.92 0.71
C THR A 311 -8.87 -3.02 0.48
N ILE A 312 -9.69 -3.32 -0.54
CA ILE A 312 -10.92 -2.56 -0.82
C ILE A 312 -11.90 -2.72 0.34
N LEU A 313 -12.23 -3.96 0.74
CA LEU A 313 -13.21 -4.26 1.79
C LEU A 313 -12.87 -3.57 3.11
N ASN A 314 -11.59 -3.57 3.49
CA ASN A 314 -11.11 -2.92 4.72
C ASN A 314 -11.18 -1.39 4.68
N ARG A 315 -11.41 -0.78 3.51
CA ARG A 315 -11.44 0.68 3.32
C ARG A 315 -12.81 1.22 2.92
N LEU A 316 -13.76 0.36 2.54
CA LEU A 316 -15.11 0.76 2.15
C LEU A 316 -15.75 1.65 3.23
N LYS A 317 -16.16 2.85 2.80
CA LYS A 317 -16.96 3.78 3.61
C LYS A 317 -18.46 3.56 3.40
N THR A 318 -18.81 3.16 2.18
CA THR A 318 -20.16 2.76 1.75
C THR A 318 -20.08 1.32 1.23
N PHE A 319 -21.14 0.54 1.44
CA PHE A 319 -21.18 -0.88 1.09
C PHE A 319 -22.00 -1.16 -0.18
N GLN A 320 -22.45 -0.12 -0.86
CA GLN A 320 -23.28 -0.22 -2.06
C GLN A 320 -22.57 -0.94 -3.21
N SER A 321 -21.24 -0.86 -3.29
CA SER A 321 -20.44 -1.56 -4.31
C SER A 321 -20.16 -3.04 -3.99
N LEU A 322 -20.59 -3.53 -2.82
CA LEU A 322 -20.26 -4.88 -2.36
C LEU A 322 -20.82 -5.99 -3.26
N PRO A 323 -22.06 -5.91 -3.76
CA PRO A 323 -22.57 -6.89 -4.73
C PRO A 323 -21.73 -6.95 -6.01
N GLU A 324 -21.22 -5.83 -6.51
CA GLU A 324 -20.40 -5.77 -7.72
C GLU A 324 -19.01 -6.39 -7.51
N LEU A 325 -18.43 -6.22 -6.31
CA LEU A 325 -17.17 -6.88 -5.93
C LEU A 325 -17.31 -8.40 -5.92
N LEU A 326 -18.49 -8.92 -5.55
CA LEU A 326 -18.85 -10.33 -5.69
C LEU A 326 -19.26 -10.63 -7.15
N SER A 327 -18.33 -10.34 -8.06
CA SER A 327 -18.50 -10.55 -9.48
C SER A 327 -18.46 -12.04 -9.84
N PRO A 328 -19.10 -12.46 -10.94
CA PRO A 328 -19.09 -13.85 -11.39
C PRO A 328 -17.69 -14.48 -11.45
N GLY A 329 -16.71 -13.78 -12.03
CA GLY A 329 -15.34 -14.28 -12.16
C GLY A 329 -14.65 -14.47 -10.80
N LEU A 330 -14.89 -13.59 -9.83
CA LEU A 330 -14.37 -13.76 -8.47
C LEU A 330 -15.00 -14.98 -7.79
N LEU A 331 -16.33 -15.09 -7.84
CA LEU A 331 -17.06 -16.16 -7.17
C LEU A 331 -16.71 -17.53 -7.75
N GLU A 332 -16.58 -17.63 -9.07
CA GLU A 332 -16.14 -18.84 -9.76
C GLU A 332 -14.71 -19.23 -9.34
N MET A 333 -13.78 -18.27 -9.33
CA MET A 333 -12.41 -18.47 -8.86
C MET A 333 -12.38 -18.98 -7.42
N VAL A 334 -13.09 -18.32 -6.51
CA VAL A 334 -13.16 -18.68 -5.09
C VAL A 334 -13.76 -20.07 -4.91
N LEU A 335 -14.89 -20.37 -5.56
CA LEU A 335 -15.55 -21.67 -5.45
C LEU A 335 -14.65 -22.80 -5.97
N ARG A 336 -13.99 -22.60 -7.12
CA ARG A 336 -13.08 -23.58 -7.72
C ARG A 336 -11.90 -23.89 -6.79
N LYS A 337 -11.28 -22.86 -6.21
CA LYS A 337 -10.10 -23.04 -5.33
C LYS A 337 -10.47 -23.60 -3.96
N THR A 338 -11.61 -23.21 -3.40
CA THR A 338 -12.09 -23.75 -2.12
C THR A 338 -12.55 -25.20 -2.20
N LYS A 339 -13.05 -25.70 -3.34
CA LYS A 339 -13.33 -27.14 -3.52
C LYS A 339 -12.10 -28.02 -3.25
N ASN A 340 -10.90 -27.51 -3.55
CA ASN A 340 -9.62 -28.17 -3.32
C ASN A 340 -8.79 -27.49 -2.22
N PHE A 341 -9.45 -26.87 -1.23
CA PHE A 341 -8.79 -26.00 -0.24
C PHE A 341 -7.62 -26.66 0.48
N ALA A 342 -7.73 -27.95 0.81
CA ALA A 342 -6.69 -28.72 1.49
C ALA A 342 -5.39 -28.90 0.67
N GLN A 343 -5.45 -28.72 -0.66
CA GLN A 343 -4.29 -28.84 -1.56
C GLN A 343 -3.54 -27.52 -1.74
N LEU A 344 -4.10 -26.40 -1.26
CA LEU A 344 -3.44 -25.10 -1.29
C LEU A 344 -2.35 -25.03 -0.21
N SER A 345 -1.31 -24.23 -0.44
CA SER A 345 -0.32 -23.93 0.60
C SER A 345 -0.97 -23.18 1.77
N GLU A 346 -0.33 -23.26 2.94
CA GLU A 346 -0.82 -22.60 4.16
C GLU A 346 -1.04 -21.09 3.95
N ASP A 347 -0.03 -20.36 3.47
CA ASP A 347 -0.12 -18.92 3.18
C ASP A 347 -1.28 -18.57 2.24
N VAL A 348 -1.57 -19.41 1.24
CA VAL A 348 -2.67 -19.17 0.30
C VAL A 348 -4.00 -19.42 0.99
N ARG A 349 -4.12 -20.48 1.81
CA ARG A 349 -5.35 -20.72 2.60
C ARG A 349 -5.62 -19.57 3.57
N GLU A 350 -4.58 -19.07 4.24
CA GLU A 350 -4.69 -17.91 5.13
C GLU A 350 -5.21 -16.68 4.39
N LEU A 351 -4.70 -16.41 3.18
CA LEU A 351 -5.17 -15.29 2.35
C LEU A 351 -6.66 -15.42 1.97
N TYR A 352 -7.13 -16.63 1.65
CA TYR A 352 -8.56 -16.87 1.43
C TYR A 352 -9.38 -16.62 2.71
N GLN A 353 -8.91 -17.09 3.87
CA GLN A 353 -9.59 -16.85 5.14
C GLN A 353 -9.63 -15.36 5.48
N GLU A 354 -8.54 -14.62 5.24
CA GLU A 354 -8.48 -13.18 5.43
C GLU A 354 -9.50 -12.45 4.53
N ALA A 355 -9.64 -12.86 3.27
CA ALA A 355 -10.67 -12.32 2.37
C ALA A 355 -12.09 -12.59 2.86
N PHE A 356 -12.36 -13.80 3.36
CA PHE A 356 -13.66 -14.13 3.93
C PHE A 356 -13.95 -13.37 5.22
N GLU A 357 -12.95 -13.20 6.08
CA GLU A 357 -13.08 -12.44 7.32
C GLU A 357 -13.31 -10.96 7.03
N ALA A 358 -12.58 -10.36 6.09
CA ALA A 358 -12.80 -8.98 5.65
C ALA A 358 -14.23 -8.76 5.13
N LEU A 359 -14.77 -9.72 4.39
CA LEU A 359 -16.15 -9.67 3.91
C LEU A 359 -17.17 -9.82 5.06
N ILE A 360 -16.95 -10.76 5.99
CA ILE A 360 -17.80 -10.95 7.17
C ILE A 360 -17.86 -9.67 8.02
N GLN A 361 -16.72 -8.99 8.19
CA GLN A 361 -16.64 -7.73 8.92
C GLN A 361 -17.38 -6.58 8.24
N CYS A 362 -17.74 -6.69 6.96
CA CYS A 362 -18.57 -5.72 6.27
C CYS A 362 -20.06 -5.88 6.62
N TYR A 363 -20.57 -7.11 6.77
CA TYR A 363 -22.01 -7.38 6.95
C TYR A 363 -22.74 -6.55 8.01
N PRO A 364 -22.24 -6.42 9.26
CA PRO A 364 -22.93 -5.61 10.27
C PRO A 364 -22.92 -4.11 9.96
N LYS A 365 -22.04 -3.65 9.06
CA LYS A 365 -21.90 -2.25 8.66
C LYS A 365 -22.81 -1.88 7.49
N ILE A 366 -23.40 -2.87 6.81
CA ILE A 366 -24.37 -2.65 5.73
C ILE A 366 -25.70 -2.23 6.35
N SER A 367 -26.12 -0.99 6.11
CA SER A 367 -27.43 -0.50 6.54
C SER A 367 -28.55 -0.85 5.56
N ASP A 368 -28.21 -1.02 4.29
CA ASP A 368 -29.16 -1.32 3.22
C ASP A 368 -29.46 -2.83 3.13
N GLU A 369 -30.71 -3.18 3.39
CA GLU A 369 -31.19 -4.56 3.38
C GLU A 369 -31.23 -5.15 1.97
N GLU A 370 -31.48 -4.33 0.93
CA GLU A 370 -31.46 -4.80 -0.46
C GLU A 370 -30.03 -5.19 -0.87
N CYS A 371 -29.05 -4.37 -0.50
CA CYS A 371 -27.64 -4.72 -0.68
C CYS A 371 -27.27 -6.05 0.01
N LYS A 372 -27.71 -6.29 1.26
CA LYS A 372 -27.47 -7.58 1.93
C LYS A 372 -28.11 -8.76 1.19
N LEU A 373 -29.32 -8.57 0.65
CA LEU A 373 -30.01 -9.61 -0.12
C LEU A 373 -29.29 -9.94 -1.42
N GLN A 374 -28.79 -8.94 -2.14
CA GLN A 374 -28.00 -9.16 -3.36
C GLN A 374 -26.69 -9.88 -3.07
N VAL A 375 -26.00 -9.52 -1.98
CA VAL A 375 -24.81 -10.23 -1.50
C VAL A 375 -25.15 -11.69 -1.18
N PHE A 376 -26.26 -11.92 -0.47
CA PHE A 376 -26.72 -13.28 -0.14
C PHE A 376 -27.00 -14.09 -1.41
N GLU A 377 -27.78 -13.54 -2.34
CA GLU A 377 -28.14 -14.19 -3.60
C GLU A 377 -26.90 -14.58 -4.40
N LYS A 378 -25.92 -13.69 -4.51
CA LYS A 378 -24.64 -13.93 -5.18
C LYS A 378 -23.80 -15.03 -4.52
N LEU A 379 -23.82 -15.14 -3.19
CA LEU A 379 -23.07 -16.17 -2.49
C LEU A 379 -23.68 -17.57 -2.66
N VAL A 380 -25.01 -17.67 -2.77
CA VAL A 380 -25.71 -18.97 -2.83
C VAL A 380 -26.03 -19.44 -4.24
N SER A 381 -26.05 -18.53 -5.21
CA SER A 381 -26.43 -18.80 -6.61
C SER A 381 -25.21 -18.89 -7.53
N ALA A 382 -25.37 -19.53 -8.68
CA ALA A 382 -24.31 -19.64 -9.68
C ALA A 382 -23.77 -18.24 -10.10
N PRO A 383 -22.45 -18.08 -10.29
CA PRO A 383 -21.42 -19.14 -10.35
C PRO A 383 -20.85 -19.55 -8.98
N SER A 384 -21.37 -19.01 -7.87
CA SER A 384 -21.09 -19.50 -6.52
C SER A 384 -21.98 -20.72 -6.18
N SER A 385 -21.99 -21.10 -4.92
CA SER A 385 -22.80 -22.18 -4.38
C SER A 385 -23.02 -22.00 -2.88
N VAL A 386 -24.18 -22.43 -2.37
CA VAL A 386 -24.44 -22.58 -0.93
C VAL A 386 -23.39 -23.45 -0.21
N LEU A 387 -22.65 -24.29 -0.95
CA LEU A 387 -21.56 -25.13 -0.44
C LEU A 387 -20.25 -24.36 -0.19
N ILE A 388 -20.12 -23.10 -0.62
CA ILE A 388 -18.89 -22.30 -0.44
C ILE A 388 -18.42 -22.29 1.02
N GLU A 389 -19.34 -22.21 1.98
CA GLU A 389 -19.04 -22.20 3.41
C GLU A 389 -18.50 -23.55 3.90
N LYS A 390 -18.99 -24.67 3.32
CA LYS A 390 -18.45 -26.00 3.58
C LYS A 390 -17.04 -26.15 3.01
N TYR A 391 -16.82 -25.72 1.77
CA TYR A 391 -15.54 -25.84 1.10
C TYR A 391 -14.46 -24.97 1.74
N ALA A 392 -14.80 -23.74 2.10
CA ALA A 392 -13.91 -22.82 2.78
C ALA A 392 -13.76 -23.09 4.28
N SER A 393 -14.57 -24.00 4.86
CA SER A 393 -14.64 -24.22 6.32
C SER A 393 -14.85 -22.92 7.11
N ASN A 394 -15.70 -22.03 6.59
CA ASN A 394 -16.02 -20.74 7.19
C ASN A 394 -17.54 -20.58 7.38
N LYS A 395 -17.99 -19.53 8.04
CA LYS A 395 -19.44 -19.26 8.27
C LYS A 395 -19.95 -18.07 7.45
N ILE A 396 -19.47 -17.91 6.21
CA ILE A 396 -19.70 -16.69 5.43
C ILE A 396 -21.19 -16.43 5.14
N ILE A 397 -22.00 -17.46 4.90
CA ILE A 397 -23.44 -17.31 4.63
C ILE A 397 -24.18 -17.13 5.96
N GLN A 398 -23.85 -17.95 6.96
CA GLN A 398 -24.51 -17.87 8.28
C GLN A 398 -24.32 -16.50 8.95
N ASN A 399 -23.12 -15.92 8.84
CA ASN A 399 -22.84 -14.58 9.39
C ASN A 399 -23.64 -13.49 8.70
N LEU A 400 -23.83 -13.55 7.38
CA LEU A 400 -24.69 -12.61 6.66
C LEU A 400 -26.15 -12.73 7.09
N LEU A 401 -26.68 -13.96 7.12
CA LEU A 401 -28.06 -14.25 7.52
C LEU A 401 -28.39 -13.76 8.95
N ALA A 402 -27.41 -13.77 9.85
CA ALA A 402 -27.57 -13.27 11.21
C ALA A 402 -27.76 -11.74 11.29
N THR A 403 -27.43 -11.00 10.21
CA THR A 403 -27.56 -9.54 10.13
C THR A 403 -28.80 -9.05 9.37
N LEU A 404 -29.57 -9.96 8.76
CA LEU A 404 -30.77 -9.62 8.01
C LEU A 404 -31.94 -9.26 8.94
N SER A 405 -32.78 -8.34 8.47
CA SER A 405 -34.09 -8.04 9.07
C SER A 405 -35.09 -9.19 8.86
N GLY A 406 -36.23 -9.14 9.57
CA GLY A 406 -37.28 -10.16 9.43
C GLY A 406 -37.81 -10.30 8.00
N GLU A 407 -38.07 -9.20 7.30
CA GLU A 407 -38.52 -9.21 5.90
C GLU A 407 -37.47 -9.81 4.96
N SER A 408 -36.20 -9.40 5.11
CA SER A 408 -35.10 -9.92 4.31
C SER A 408 -34.84 -11.40 4.56
N VAL A 409 -35.02 -11.88 5.80
CA VAL A 409 -34.99 -13.32 6.10
C VAL A 409 -36.06 -14.06 5.31
N GLN A 410 -37.24 -13.49 5.13
CA GLN A 410 -38.30 -14.11 4.33
C GLN A 410 -37.92 -14.20 2.85
N LYS A 411 -37.34 -13.13 2.28
CA LYS A 411 -36.83 -13.11 0.90
C LYS A 411 -35.68 -14.10 0.70
N ALA A 412 -34.72 -14.15 1.62
CA ALA A 412 -33.61 -15.11 1.60
C ALA A 412 -34.11 -16.57 1.65
N ALA A 413 -35.13 -16.85 2.47
CA ALA A 413 -35.77 -18.17 2.50
C ALA A 413 -36.44 -18.53 1.16
N GLN A 414 -37.06 -17.57 0.47
CA GLN A 414 -37.62 -17.79 -0.85
C GLN A 414 -36.54 -18.11 -1.90
N ILE A 415 -35.38 -17.43 -1.85
CA ILE A 415 -34.23 -17.73 -2.73
C ILE A 415 -33.76 -19.18 -2.52
N LEU A 416 -33.61 -19.61 -1.26
CA LEU A 416 -33.22 -21.00 -0.96
C LEU A 416 -34.28 -22.01 -1.39
N LYS A 417 -35.58 -21.70 -1.21
CA LYS A 417 -36.67 -22.56 -1.68
C LYS A 417 -36.62 -22.74 -3.20
N ASN A 418 -36.40 -21.66 -3.95
CA ASN A 418 -36.26 -21.70 -5.39
C ASN A 418 -35.06 -22.57 -5.80
N LEU A 419 -33.94 -22.49 -5.08
CA LEU A 419 -32.78 -23.35 -5.32
C LEU A 419 -33.08 -24.84 -5.06
N ILE A 420 -33.80 -25.16 -3.98
CA ILE A 420 -34.19 -26.53 -3.62
C ILE A 420 -35.12 -27.13 -4.70
N LEU A 421 -36.09 -26.34 -5.17
CA LEU A 421 -37.12 -26.76 -6.13
C LEU A 421 -36.70 -26.58 -7.60
N SER A 422 -35.50 -26.08 -7.86
CA SER A 422 -35.03 -25.81 -9.23
C SER A 422 -35.01 -27.09 -10.07
N ASP A 423 -35.53 -27.06 -11.29
CA ASP A 423 -35.40 -28.19 -12.22
C ASP A 423 -34.06 -28.18 -12.98
N ASN A 424 -33.17 -27.23 -12.66
CA ASN A 424 -31.87 -27.14 -13.30
C ASN A 424 -30.96 -28.30 -12.85
N GLU A 425 -30.60 -29.17 -13.80
CA GLU A 425 -29.70 -30.31 -13.58
C GLU A 425 -28.30 -29.91 -13.13
N ALA A 426 -27.87 -28.65 -13.37
CA ALA A 426 -26.60 -28.13 -12.89
C ALA A 426 -26.57 -27.95 -11.36
N VAL A 427 -27.74 -27.90 -10.68
CA VAL A 427 -27.83 -27.81 -9.22
C VAL A 427 -27.67 -29.20 -8.61
N LEU A 428 -26.55 -29.42 -7.92
CA LEU A 428 -26.20 -30.71 -7.34
C LEU A 428 -27.14 -31.08 -6.19
N ASN A 429 -27.42 -32.38 -6.03
CA ASN A 429 -28.23 -32.87 -4.89
C ASN A 429 -27.65 -32.45 -3.53
N GLN A 430 -26.33 -32.37 -3.42
CA GLN A 430 -25.67 -31.86 -2.20
C GLN A 430 -26.00 -30.39 -1.93
N GLU A 431 -26.12 -29.55 -2.98
CA GLU A 431 -26.53 -28.16 -2.84
C GLU A 431 -27.97 -28.07 -2.33
N ARG A 432 -28.88 -28.91 -2.86
CA ARG A 432 -30.27 -28.97 -2.39
C ARG A 432 -30.36 -29.38 -0.91
N ILE A 433 -29.58 -30.37 -0.49
CA ILE A 433 -29.51 -30.80 0.91
C ILE A 433 -29.00 -29.66 1.80
N HIS A 434 -27.91 -29.00 1.41
CA HIS A 434 -27.35 -27.90 2.19
C HIS A 434 -28.26 -26.66 2.22
N ALA A 435 -28.91 -26.34 1.10
CA ALA A 435 -29.93 -25.28 1.03
C ALA A 435 -31.13 -25.60 1.92
N THR A 436 -31.56 -26.87 1.98
CA THR A 436 -32.63 -27.31 2.90
C THR A 436 -32.23 -27.12 4.36
N GLN A 437 -30.99 -27.48 4.72
CA GLN A 437 -30.47 -27.25 6.08
C GLN A 437 -30.37 -25.76 6.42
N ALA A 438 -29.93 -24.92 5.47
CA ALA A 438 -29.87 -23.48 5.64
C ALA A 438 -31.28 -22.88 5.80
N LEU A 439 -32.25 -23.32 4.99
CA LEU A 439 -33.65 -22.92 5.08
C LEU A 439 -34.25 -23.32 6.43
N GLN A 440 -34.02 -24.56 6.89
CA GLN A 440 -34.47 -25.02 8.20
C GLN A 440 -33.95 -24.10 9.31
N LYS A 441 -32.65 -23.76 9.31
CA LYS A 441 -32.08 -22.81 10.27
C LYS A 441 -32.73 -21.43 10.20
N LEU A 442 -33.03 -20.94 9.00
CA LEU A 442 -33.71 -19.64 8.82
C LEU A 442 -35.13 -19.62 9.38
N LEU A 443 -35.88 -20.72 9.26
CA LEU A 443 -37.24 -20.82 9.82
C LEU A 443 -37.26 -20.74 11.36
N TYR A 444 -36.13 -21.01 12.01
CA TYR A 444 -35.94 -20.85 13.46
C TYR A 444 -35.15 -19.59 13.82
N ASN A 445 -34.91 -18.67 12.88
CA ASN A 445 -34.24 -17.41 13.15
C ASN A 445 -35.12 -16.52 14.04
N ARG A 446 -34.52 -15.94 15.10
CA ARG A 446 -35.19 -15.07 16.08
C ARG A 446 -36.06 -13.97 15.46
N HIS A 447 -35.67 -13.45 14.29
CA HIS A 447 -36.35 -12.36 13.61
C HIS A 447 -37.68 -12.76 12.95
N VAL A 448 -37.95 -14.06 12.79
CA VAL A 448 -39.18 -14.59 12.17
C VAL A 448 -39.89 -15.64 13.04
N LEU A 449 -39.49 -15.81 14.30
CA LEU A 449 -40.11 -16.79 15.21
C LEU A 449 -41.60 -16.49 15.47
N ALA A 450 -41.99 -15.22 15.46
CA ALA A 450 -43.38 -14.81 15.63
C ALA A 450 -44.26 -15.03 14.36
N GLU A 451 -43.64 -15.24 13.20
CA GLU A 451 -44.31 -15.33 11.89
C GLU A 451 -44.82 -16.77 11.61
N ASN A 452 -45.69 -17.29 12.47
CA ASN A 452 -46.16 -18.69 12.44
C ASN A 452 -46.76 -19.10 11.08
N ASN A 453 -47.60 -18.26 10.48
CA ASN A 453 -48.30 -18.58 9.23
C ASN A 453 -47.32 -18.67 8.05
N TRP A 454 -46.36 -17.75 7.99
CA TRP A 454 -45.32 -17.76 6.97
C TRP A 454 -44.41 -19.00 7.10
N ARG A 455 -44.00 -19.36 8.32
CA ARG A 455 -43.18 -20.55 8.58
C ARG A 455 -43.87 -21.85 8.18
N LEU A 456 -45.17 -21.98 8.50
CA LEU A 456 -45.96 -23.16 8.13
C LEU A 456 -46.13 -23.32 6.60
N GLY A 457 -46.05 -22.22 5.83
CA GLY A 457 -46.10 -22.23 4.37
C GLY A 457 -44.84 -22.78 3.67
N HIS A 458 -43.75 -22.99 4.40
CA HIS A 458 -42.50 -23.59 3.90
C HIS A 458 -42.27 -25.02 4.35
N ILE A 459 -43.07 -25.50 5.33
CA ILE A 459 -43.03 -26.89 5.82
C ILE A 459 -43.99 -27.80 5.00
N LYS A 460 -45.01 -27.19 4.39
CA LYS A 460 -45.87 -27.82 3.39
C LYS A 460 -45.22 -27.73 2.01
#